data_AF-A0A1Y2QFU4-F1
#
_entry.id   AF-A0A1Y2QFU4-F1
#
_cell.length_a   1.000
_cell.length_b   1.000
_cell.length_c   1.000
_cell.angle_alpha   90.00
_cell.angle_beta   90.00
_cell.angle_gamma   90.00
#
_symmetry.space_group_name_H-M   'P 1'
#
loop_
_entity.id
_entity.type
_entity.pdbx_description
1 polymer ?
#
loop_
_entity_poly.entity_id
_entity_poly.type
_entity_poly.pdbx_seq_one_letter_code
_entity_poly.pdbx_strand_id
1 'polypeptide(L)' 'MSRALEISGGIAMLAAVVTIYIMPTLIAVRRKHPQLLPISILNGLGGWTGLGWVTALAWSLTRC' A
#
# COMPACT_ATOMS: atom_id res chain seq x y z
N MET A 1 27.07 -16.99 10.99
CA MET A 1 25.91 -17.56 10.25
C MET A 1 24.57 -16.97 10.69
N SER A 2 24.26 -16.90 12.00
CA SER A 2 22.92 -16.51 12.51
C SER A 2 22.47 -15.08 12.12
N ARG A 3 23.38 -14.09 12.14
CA ARG A 3 23.09 -12.69 11.79
C ARG A 3 22.60 -12.51 10.34
N ALA A 4 23.11 -13.31 9.41
CA ALA A 4 22.75 -13.21 8.00
C ALA A 4 21.32 -13.72 7.73
N LEU A 5 20.88 -14.74 8.47
CA LEU A 5 19.51 -15.27 8.41
C LEU A 5 18.50 -14.32 9.04
N GLU A 6 18.89 -13.64 10.12
CA GLU A 6 18.06 -12.60 10.77
C GLU A 6 17.82 -11.41 9.83
N ILE A 7 18.87 -10.94 9.16
CA ILE A 7 18.79 -9.79 8.23
C ILE A 7 17.96 -10.15 6.98
N SER A 8 18.16 -11.33 6.40
CA SER A 8 17.38 -11.74 5.22
C SER A 8 15.89 -11.91 5.53
N GLY A 9 15.55 -12.45 6.71
CA GLY A 9 14.16 -12.52 7.19
C GLY A 9 13.53 -11.13 7.37
N GLY A 10 14.26 -10.19 7.97
CA GLY A 10 13.80 -8.81 8.14
C GLY A 10 13.54 -8.08 6.80
N ILE A 11 14.44 -8.26 5.82
CA ILE A 11 14.28 -7.67 4.48
C ILE A 11 13.04 -8.22 3.77
N ALA A 12 12.81 -9.55 3.84
CA ALA A 12 11.65 -10.18 3.22
C ALA A 12 10.33 -9.66 3.84
N MET A 13 10.29 -9.51 5.16
CA MET A 13 9.11 -8.97 5.86
C MET A 13 8.86 -7.50 5.47
N LEU A 14 9.90 -6.66 5.44
CA LEU A 14 9.80 -5.27 4.99
C LEU A 14 9.29 -5.18 3.55
N ALA A 15 9.80 -6.00 2.64
CA ALA A 15 9.36 -6.03 1.25
C ALA A 15 7.87 -6.40 1.12
N ALA A 16 7.40 -7.37 1.90
CA ALA A 16 5.99 -7.76 1.92
C ALA A 16 5.08 -6.61 2.42
N VAL A 17 5.47 -5.96 3.51
CA VAL A 17 4.73 -4.83 4.09
C VAL A 17 4.65 -3.67 3.11
N VAL A 18 5.77 -3.30 2.48
CA VAL A 18 5.83 -2.23 1.48
C VAL A 18 4.92 -2.58 0.30
N THR A 19 4.97 -3.81 -0.21
CA THR A 19 4.12 -4.23 -1.35
C THR A 19 2.64 -4.08 -1.05
N ILE A 20 2.20 -4.48 0.15
CA ILE A 20 0.81 -4.34 0.59
C ILE A 20 0.44 -2.85 0.76
N TYR A 21 1.35 -2.04 1.30
CA TYR A 21 1.10 -0.63 1.54
C TYR A 21 0.82 0.16 0.26
N ILE A 22 1.51 -0.14 -0.85
CA ILE A 22 1.33 0.60 -2.12
C ILE A 22 0.16 0.05 -2.95
N MET A 23 -0.44 -1.07 -2.53
CA MET A 23 -1.49 -1.78 -3.28
C MET A 23 -2.70 -0.90 -3.67
N PRO A 24 -3.27 -0.04 -2.79
CA PRO A 24 -4.41 0.82 -3.13
C PRO A 24 -4.08 1.80 -4.27
N THR A 25 -2.91 2.44 -4.19
CA THR A 25 -2.42 3.36 -5.21
C THR A 25 -2.18 2.62 -6.52
N LEU A 26 -1.59 1.43 -6.48
CA LEU A 26 -1.34 0.62 -7.66
C LEU A 26 -2.63 0.18 -8.38
N ILE A 27 -3.67 -0.18 -7.62
CA ILE A 27 -5.00 -0.51 -8.16
C ILE A 27 -5.61 0.72 -8.84
N ALA A 28 -5.55 1.89 -8.21
CA ALA A 28 -6.06 3.13 -8.77
C ALA A 28 -5.33 3.54 -10.06
N VAL A 29 -3.99 3.38 -10.12
CA VAL A 29 -3.19 3.61 -11.34
C VAL A 29 -3.62 2.65 -12.46
N ARG A 30 -3.68 1.34 -12.17
CA ARG A 30 -4.05 0.34 -13.19
C ARG A 30 -5.45 0.53 -13.74
N ARG A 31 -6.37 1.05 -12.93
CA ARG A 31 -7.75 1.37 -13.34
C ARG A 31 -7.91 2.74 -13.99
N LYS A 32 -6.84 3.54 -14.10
CA LYS A 32 -6.91 4.95 -14.52
C LYS A 32 -8.00 5.72 -13.78
N HIS A 33 -8.14 5.46 -12.48
CA HIS A 33 -9.21 6.01 -11.67
C HIS A 33 -9.11 7.55 -11.66
N PRO A 34 -10.19 8.30 -11.97
CA PRO A 34 -10.16 9.77 -12.06
C PRO A 34 -9.74 10.42 -10.72
N GLN A 35 -10.00 9.73 -9.61
CA GLN A 35 -9.61 10.14 -8.26
C GLN A 35 -8.27 9.53 -7.80
N LEU A 36 -7.32 9.35 -8.72
CA LEU A 36 -5.97 8.86 -8.41
C LEU A 36 -5.27 9.70 -7.33
N LEU A 37 -5.34 11.03 -7.46
CA LEU A 37 -4.64 11.97 -6.57
C LEU A 37 -5.19 11.88 -5.14
N PRO A 38 -6.53 11.95 -4.90
CA PRO A 38 -7.11 11.69 -3.58
C PRO A 38 -6.71 10.34 -2.98
N ILE A 39 -6.79 9.24 -3.76
CA ILE A 39 -6.44 7.90 -3.27
C ILE A 39 -4.96 7.83 -2.87
N SER A 40 -4.08 8.48 -3.63
CA SER A 40 -2.64 8.52 -3.33
C SER A 40 -2.33 9.35 -2.08
N ILE A 41 -3.01 10.49 -1.90
CA ILE A 41 -2.87 11.33 -0.71
C ILE A 41 -3.40 10.60 0.52
N LEU A 42 -4.57 9.95 0.41
CA LEU A 42 -5.16 9.18 1.50
C LEU A 42 -4.29 7.97 1.86
N ASN A 43 -3.71 7.29 0.88
CA ASN A 43 -2.78 6.19 1.12
C ASN A 43 -1.46 6.69 1.76
N GLY A 44 -0.93 7.84 1.34
CA GLY A 44 0.30 8.41 1.90
C GLY A 44 0.13 8.96 3.33
N LEU A 45 -0.90 9.78 3.55
CA LEU A 45 -1.14 10.47 4.82
C LEU A 45 -1.99 9.66 5.80
N GLY A 46 -2.85 8.78 5.32
CA GLY A 46 -3.76 7.96 6.13
C GLY A 46 -3.37 6.50 6.23
N GLY A 47 -2.45 6.01 5.38
CA GLY A 47 -2.11 4.59 5.31
C GLY A 47 -1.55 4.01 6.61
N TRP A 48 -0.83 4.83 7.40
CA TRP A 48 -0.28 4.45 8.70
C TRP A 48 -1.34 4.20 9.78
N THR A 49 -2.56 4.72 9.61
CA THR A 49 -3.66 4.54 10.58
C THR A 49 -4.42 3.22 10.39
N GLY A 50 -4.10 2.44 9.34
CA GLY A 50 -4.86 1.26 8.93
C GLY A 50 -6.23 1.59 8.32
N LEU A 51 -7.03 2.42 8.99
CA LEU A 51 -8.32 2.90 8.50
C LEU A 51 -8.19 3.71 7.21
N GLY A 52 -7.20 4.61 7.13
CA GLY A 52 -6.91 5.35 5.90
C GLY A 52 -6.45 4.46 4.75
N TRP A 53 -5.74 3.36 5.05
CA TRP A 53 -5.35 2.37 4.04
C TRP A 53 -6.57 1.58 3.53
N VAL A 54 -7.44 1.10 4.43
CA VAL A 54 -8.66 0.36 4.06
C VAL A 54 -9.63 1.23 3.26
N THR A 55 -9.80 2.50 3.63
CA THR A 55 -10.62 3.44 2.85
C THR A 55 -10.01 3.74 1.49
N ALA A 56 -8.69 3.95 1.40
CA ALA A 56 -8.01 4.09 0.11
C ALA A 56 -8.17 2.85 -0.78
N LEU A 57 -8.08 1.65 -0.19
CA LEU A 57 -8.30 0.39 -0.90
C LEU A 57 -9.73 0.26 -1.39
N ALA A 58 -10.72 0.44 -0.50
CA ALA A 58 -12.13 0.38 -0.86
C ALA A 58 -12.47 1.38 -1.97
N TRP A 59 -11.94 2.61 -1.88
CA TRP A 59 -12.15 3.64 -2.89
C TRP A 59 -11.46 3.30 -4.22
N SER A 60 -10.27 2.71 -4.20
CA SER A 60 -9.61 2.23 -5.42
C SER A 60 -10.39 1.14 -6.17
N LEU A 61 -11.29 0.44 -5.47
CA LEU A 61 -12.14 -0.61 -6.02
C LEU A 61 -13.53 -0.11 -6.43
N THR A 62 -13.93 1.09 -6.01
CA THR A 62 -15.18 1.72 -6.43
C THR A 62 -15.23 1.85 -7.96
N ARG A 63 -16.42 1.68 -8.53
CA ARG A 63 -16.63 1.84 -9.98
C ARG A 63 -16.57 3.33 -10.31
N CYS A 64 -15.79 3.67 -11.33
CA CYS A 64 -15.79 5.00 -11.93
C CYS A 64 -17.12 5.29 -12.63
#